data_AF-A0A1F7PRD6-F1
#
_entry.id   AF-A0A1F7PRD6-F1
#
_cell.length_a   1.000
_cell.length_b   1.000
_cell.length_c   1.000
_cell.angle_alpha   90.00
_cell.angle_beta   90.00
_cell.angle_gamma   90.00
#
_symmetry.space_group_name_H-M   'P 1'
#
loop_
_entity.id
_entity.type
_entity.pdbx_description
1 polymer ?
#
loop_
_entity_poly.entity_id
_entity_poly.type
_entity_poly.pdbx_seq_one_letter_code
_entity_poly.pdbx_strand_id
1 'polypeptide(L)' 'AAKEFLSSQGVPFEDVNVAESAEARDDLVRLTGRMAVPVIVVDDQVIVGFDRAKLQALLATP' A
#
# COMPACT_ATOMS: atom_id res chain seq x y z
N ALA A 1 9.98 6.20 -0.19
CA ALA A 1 9.17 6.38 -1.42
C ALA A 1 7.66 6.40 -1.15
N ALA A 2 6.99 5.26 -0.95
CA ALA A 2 5.53 5.23 -0.76
C ALA A 2 5.04 6.00 0.48
N LYS A 3 5.62 5.71 1.64
CA LYS A 3 5.30 6.38 2.92
C LYS A 3 5.53 7.89 2.86
N GLU A 4 6.66 8.31 2.29
CA GLU A 4 7.00 9.73 2.11
C GLU A 4 6.02 10.44 1.18
N PHE A 5 5.59 9.77 0.11
CA PHE A 5 4.58 10.34 -0.80
C PHE A 5 3.25 10.56 -0.08
N LEU A 6 2.75 9.54 0.63
CA LEU A 6 1.51 9.64 1.41
C LEU A 6 1.60 10.73 2.49
N SER A 7 2.72 10.77 3.22
CA SER A 7 2.99 11.80 4.22
C SER A 7 3.05 13.21 3.61
N SER A 8 3.69 13.37 2.46
CA SER A 8 3.75 14.64 1.73
C SER A 8 2.41 15.08 1.16
N GLN A 9 1.48 14.15 0.92
CA GLN A 9 0.10 14.46 0.53
C GLN A 9 -0.80 14.75 1.74
N GLY A 10 -0.30 14.59 2.97
CA GLY A 10 -1.10 14.74 4.19
C GLY A 10 -2.14 13.63 4.37
N VAL A 11 -1.97 12.51 3.67
CA VAL A 11 -2.90 11.38 3.74
C VAL A 11 -2.58 10.55 4.98
N PRO A 12 -3.54 10.28 5.87
CA PRO A 12 -3.33 9.34 6.96
C PRO A 12 -3.16 7.92 6.39
N PHE A 13 -2.12 7.23 6.81
CA PHE A 13 -1.85 5.85 6.41
C PHE A 13 -1.33 5.05 7.59
N GLU A 14 -1.58 3.74 7.56
CA GLU A 14 -1.01 2.80 8.52
C GLU A 14 0.21 2.11 7.91
N ASP A 15 1.31 2.04 8.67
CA ASP A 15 2.52 1.34 8.25
C ASP A 15 2.54 -0.06 8.84
N VAL A 16 2.25 -1.06 8.00
CA VAL A 16 2.26 -2.46 8.41
C VAL A 16 3.53 -3.14 7.94
N ASN A 17 4.38 -3.56 8.88
CA ASN A 17 5.60 -4.29 8.56
C ASN A 17 5.34 -5.80 8.41
N VAL A 18 5.21 -6.25 7.17
CA VAL A 18 5.03 -7.67 6.83
C VAL A 18 6.25 -8.55 7.13
N ALA A 19 7.43 -7.97 7.36
CA ALA A 19 8.62 -8.72 7.77
C ALA A 19 8.57 -9.10 9.25
N GLU A 20 7.91 -8.28 10.07
CA GLU A 20 7.78 -8.50 11.52
C GLU A 20 6.46 -9.18 11.90
N SER A 21 5.42 -9.02 11.07
CA SER A 21 4.13 -9.67 11.26
C SER A 21 3.91 -10.81 10.26
N ALA A 22 3.92 -12.04 10.77
CA ALA A 22 3.60 -13.23 9.98
C ALA A 22 2.16 -13.18 9.44
N GLU A 23 1.24 -12.54 10.18
CA GLU A 23 -0.17 -12.41 9.79
C GLU A 23 -0.32 -11.45 8.62
N ALA A 24 0.32 -10.28 8.68
CA ALA A 24 0.33 -9.31 7.58
C ALA A 24 1.00 -9.87 6.32
N ARG A 25 1.99 -10.75 6.49
CA ARG A 25 2.63 -11.48 5.39
C ARG A 25 1.65 -12.43 4.69
N ASP A 26 0.86 -13.16 5.47
CA ASP A 26 -0.15 -14.09 4.94
C ASP A 26 -1.25 -13.32 4.21
N ASP A 27 -1.74 -12.23 4.81
CA ASP A 27 -2.71 -11.34 4.19
C ASP A 27 -2.19 -10.72 2.90
N LEU A 28 -0.93 -10.31 2.84
CA LEU A 28 -0.32 -9.79 1.60
C LEU A 28 -0.36 -10.82 0.47
N VAL A 29 -0.06 -12.09 0.77
CA VAL A 29 -0.14 -13.18 -0.20
C VAL A 29 -1.59 -13.45 -0.60
N ARG A 30 -2.53 -13.42 0.34
CA ARG A 30 -3.95 -13.61 0.06
C ARG A 30 -4.54 -12.48 -0.80
N LEU A 31 -4.16 -11.23 -0.55
CA LEU A 31 -4.63 -10.05 -1.27
C LEU A 31 -4.04 -9.94 -2.68
N THR A 32 -2.73 -10.19 -2.83
CA THR A 32 -2.02 -9.93 -4.10
C THR A 32 -1.71 -11.19 -4.90
N GLY A 33 -1.84 -12.36 -4.28
CA GLY A 33 -1.41 -13.65 -4.82
C GLY A 33 0.11 -13.83 -4.90
N ARG A 34 0.91 -12.89 -4.38
CA ARG A 34 2.36 -12.85 -4.58
C ARG A 34 3.07 -12.25 -3.36
N MET A 35 4.29 -12.69 -3.08
CA MET A 35 5.15 -12.04 -2.07
C MET A 35 5.90 -10.86 -2.68
N ALA A 36 5.19 -9.80 -3.07
CA ALA A 36 5.78 -8.60 -3.66
C ALA A 36 5.54 -7.39 -2.76
N VAL A 37 6.59 -6.66 -2.41
CA VAL A 37 6.54 -5.43 -1.60
C VAL A 37 7.19 -4.27 -2.36
N PRO A 38 6.81 -3.00 -2.11
CA PRO A 38 5.73 -2.56 -1.23
C PRO A 38 4.33 -2.88 -1.79
N VAL A 39 3.33 -3.05 -0.93
CA VAL A 39 1.91 -3.14 -1.33
C VAL A 39 1.19 -1.96 -0.68
N ILE A 40 0.41 -1.25 -1.46
CA ILE A 40 -0.33 -0.08 -1.01
C ILE A 40 -1.80 -0.39 -1.24
N VAL A 41 -2.58 -0.35 -0.17
CA VAL A 41 -4.03 -0.54 -0.23
C VAL A 41 -4.66 0.82 0.02
N VAL A 42 -5.52 1.27 -0.90
CA VAL A 42 -6.29 2.51 -0.78
C VAL A 42 -7.76 2.11 -0.96
N ASP A 43 -8.54 2.22 0.11
CA ASP A 43 -9.90 1.66 0.18
C ASP A 43 -9.93 0.18 -0.25
N ASP A 44 -10.64 -0.16 -1.32
CA ASP A 44 -10.72 -1.51 -1.90
C ASP A 44 -9.68 -1.78 -3.02
N GLN A 45 -8.80 -0.82 -3.29
CA GLN A 45 -7.85 -0.88 -4.40
C GLN A 45 -6.46 -1.30 -3.90
N VAL A 46 -5.96 -2.40 -4.45
CA VAL A 46 -4.65 -2.95 -4.11
C VAL A 46 -3.65 -2.63 -5.20
N ILE A 47 -2.60 -1.89 -4.84
CA ILE A 47 -1.47 -1.58 -5.70
C ILE A 47 -0.28 -2.42 -5.25
N VAL A 48 0.20 -3.28 -6.13
CA VAL A 48 1.45 -4.03 -5.91
C VAL A 48 2.60 -3.21 -6.48
N GLY A 49 3.57 -2.88 -5.64
CA GLY A 49 4.67 -1.97 -5.93
C GLY A 49 4.33 -0.51 -5.58
N PHE A 50 5.26 0.39 -5.92
CA PHE A 50 5.04 1.83 -5.81
C PHE A 50 4.75 2.42 -7.20
N ASP A 51 3.49 2.76 -7.44
CA ASP A 51 3.05 3.43 -8.67
C ASP A 51 2.47 4.80 -8.31
N ARG A 52 3.27 5.85 -8.54
CA ARG A 52 2.89 7.23 -8.20
C ARG A 52 1.64 7.68 -8.96
N ALA A 53 1.50 7.31 -10.23
CA ALA A 53 0.39 7.77 -11.06
C ALA A 53 -0.94 7.13 -10.61
N LYS A 54 -0.93 5.82 -10.36
CA LYS A 54 -2.11 5.13 -9.79
C LYS A 54 -2.44 5.62 -8.40
N LEU A 55 -1.44 5.76 -7.54
CA LEU A 55 -1.65 6.22 -6.17
C LEU A 55 -2.24 7.63 -6.14
N GLN A 56 -1.71 8.55 -6.97
CA GLN A 56 -2.26 9.88 -7.11
C GLN A 56 -3.70 9.87 -7.64
N ALA A 57 -4.01 9.02 -8.62
CA ALA A 57 -5.37 8.90 -9.16
C ALA A 57 -6.37 8.39 -8.10
N LEU A 58 -5.96 7.41 -7.28
CA LEU A 58 -6.79 6.87 -6.20
C LEU A 58 -7.04 7.91 -5.11
N LEU A 59 -6.01 8.62 -4.69
CA LEU A 59 -6.10 9.68 -3.67
C LEU A 59 -6.80 10.95 -4.16
N ALA A 60 -6.93 11.15 -5.47
CA ALA A 60 -7.61 12.32 -6.05
C ALA A 60 -9.14 12.15 -6.13
N THR A 61 -9.68 11.02 -5.68
CA THR A 61 -11.12 10.78 -5.66
C THR A 61 -11.77 11.54 -4.48
N PRO A 62 -12.77 12.40 -4.71
CA PRO A 62 -13.39 13.26 -3.70
C PRO A 62 -14.31 12.52 -2.71
#